data_AF-A0A352AX17-F1
#
_entry.id   AF-A0A352AX17-F1
#
_cell.length_a   1.000
_cell.length_b   1.000
_cell.length_c   1.000
_cell.angle_alpha   90.00
_cell.angle_beta   90.00
_cell.angle_gamma   90.00
#
_symmetry.space_group_name_H-M   'P 1'
#
loop_
_entity.id
_entity.type
_entity.pdbx_description
1 polymer ?
#
loop_
_entity_poly.entity_id
_entity_poly.type
_entity_poly.pdbx_seq_one_letter_code
_entity_poly.pdbx_strand_id
1 'polypeptide(L)'
;MKRVFRICWRVVFFLFSLIVLAFFVYGYTWYQESREVREEHARQQAAIDAVLTDRQKKDFQLDGDPFGEDGVARVLLIGLDSRAGQEFGHCDAIQMIEIDTAKEAVTITAVPRGTYAPLPFGKGVTSTDYYVSNSCALGGLAYGIENIERIVGSKADYIVTVGFSETLGVLRTAELPTTETLQWLRNRQGYAIGEPQRARNHSTFLKQMLIKFVPESSSAIDKPFHYILYKIVSTDLTFGEAEALVTALSEMDIKNHPEKIHLAMRPAYAVQDIVYDPDTISDHLSSTLGKISQWLPKVDYSGQTEDDIQEKLLATIHEKEGDEEFLKWAFENDLWLQIEDDTVREQTRWDMMNTFFTLISKEEKQDLLADYILEMEQLGKSEWAEKGKELLLTWIEDETMSQ
;
A
#
# COMPACT_ATOMS: atom_id res chain seq x y z
N MET A 1 13.29 57.02 -37.21
CA MET A 1 13.83 56.14 -36.14
C MET A 1 12.87 55.86 -34.97
N LYS A 2 12.17 56.86 -34.39
CA LYS A 2 11.30 56.63 -33.20
C LYS A 2 10.06 55.74 -33.41
N ARG A 3 9.55 55.60 -34.65
CA ARG A 3 8.32 54.83 -34.96
C ARG A 3 8.58 53.32 -35.09
N VAL A 4 9.68 52.94 -35.74
CA VAL A 4 10.10 51.53 -35.92
C VAL A 4 10.52 50.92 -34.58
N PHE A 5 11.22 51.68 -33.73
CA PHE A 5 11.60 51.23 -32.38
C PHE A 5 10.38 50.95 -31.49
N ARG A 6 9.33 51.79 -31.55
CA ARG A 6 8.07 51.54 -30.83
C ARG A 6 7.30 50.32 -31.34
N ILE A 7 7.38 50.03 -32.64
CA ILE A 7 6.71 48.87 -33.24
C ILE A 7 7.44 47.59 -32.84
N CYS A 8 8.78 47.54 -32.91
CA CYS A 8 9.56 46.40 -32.43
C CYS A 8 9.30 46.12 -30.94
N TRP A 9 9.26 47.16 -30.10
CA TRP A 9 9.02 46.98 -28.66
C TRP A 9 7.60 46.48 -28.37
N ARG A 10 6.59 46.93 -29.13
CA ARG A 10 5.22 46.40 -29.04
C ARG A 10 5.12 44.93 -29.48
N VAL A 11 5.86 44.53 -30.50
CA VAL A 11 5.91 43.12 -30.95
C VAL A 11 6.59 42.25 -29.90
N VAL A 12 7.71 42.71 -29.31
CA VAL A 12 8.40 42.00 -28.23
C VAL A 12 7.51 41.86 -26.99
N PHE A 13 6.82 42.93 -26.57
CA PHE A 13 5.88 42.87 -25.46
C PHE A 13 4.71 41.93 -25.73
N PHE A 14 4.19 41.93 -26.94
CA PHE A 14 3.11 41.01 -27.34
C PHE A 14 3.57 39.55 -27.27
N LEU A 15 4.75 39.23 -27.82
CA LEU A 15 5.33 37.88 -27.75
C LEU A 15 5.62 37.45 -26.30
N PHE A 16 6.14 38.35 -25.46
CA PHE A 16 6.36 38.08 -24.05
C PHE A 16 5.03 37.81 -23.32
N SER A 17 3.98 38.59 -23.60
CA SER A 17 2.66 38.37 -23.00
C SER A 17 2.03 37.03 -23.40
N LEU A 18 2.27 36.56 -24.63
CA LEU A 18 1.82 35.24 -25.09
C LEU A 18 2.57 34.09 -24.40
N ILE A 19 3.86 34.25 -24.17
CA ILE A 19 4.67 33.27 -23.42
C ILE A 19 4.20 33.20 -21.96
N VAL A 20 4.02 34.35 -21.31
CA VAL A 20 3.51 34.42 -19.94
C VAL A 20 2.12 33.79 -19.84
N LEU A 21 1.22 34.10 -20.78
CA LEU A 21 -0.11 33.50 -20.83
C LEU A 21 -0.06 31.97 -21.04
N ALA A 22 0.82 31.48 -21.92
CA ALA A 22 1.01 30.05 -22.13
C ALA A 22 1.55 29.35 -20.86
N PHE A 23 2.48 29.98 -20.14
CA PHE A 23 2.95 29.50 -18.84
C PHE A 23 1.84 29.47 -17.79
N PHE A 24 1.00 30.52 -17.71
CA PHE A 24 -0.15 30.53 -16.80
C PHE A 24 -1.18 29.47 -17.15
N VAL A 25 -1.49 29.26 -18.43
CA VAL A 25 -2.44 28.23 -18.87
C VAL A 25 -1.90 26.84 -18.59
N TYR A 26 -0.62 26.57 -18.91
CA TYR A 26 0.02 25.29 -18.67
C TYR A 26 0.14 24.98 -17.17
N GLY A 27 0.59 25.96 -16.37
CA GLY A 27 0.64 25.84 -14.93
C GLY A 27 -0.75 25.64 -14.30
N TYR A 28 -1.78 26.31 -14.82
CA TYR A 28 -3.15 26.13 -14.35
C TYR A 28 -3.70 24.74 -14.68
N THR A 29 -3.49 24.23 -15.91
CA THR A 29 -3.95 22.88 -16.28
C THR A 29 -3.25 21.80 -15.48
N TRP A 30 -1.94 21.94 -15.25
CA TRP A 30 -1.17 20.98 -14.46
C TRP A 30 -1.53 21.03 -12.96
N TYR A 31 -1.79 22.22 -12.43
CA TYR A 31 -2.29 22.40 -11.06
C TYR A 31 -3.66 21.76 -10.86
N GLN A 32 -4.58 21.91 -11.82
CA GLN A 32 -5.89 21.26 -11.78
C GLN A 32 -5.78 19.74 -11.84
N GLU A 33 -4.97 19.20 -12.76
CA GLU A 33 -4.74 17.75 -12.87
C GLU A 33 -4.17 17.16 -11.57
N SER A 34 -3.20 17.85 -10.96
CA SER A 34 -2.63 17.43 -9.68
C SER A 34 -3.65 17.46 -8.54
N ARG A 35 -4.54 18.46 -8.52
CA ARG A 35 -5.62 18.57 -7.53
C ARG A 35 -6.67 17.49 -7.69
N GLU A 36 -7.11 17.24 -8.92
CA GLU A 36 -8.12 16.22 -9.22
C GLU A 36 -7.62 14.83 -8.80
N VAL A 37 -6.35 14.51 -9.07
CA VAL A 37 -5.71 13.25 -8.61
C VAL A 37 -5.71 13.15 -7.09
N ARG A 38 -5.34 14.22 -6.37
CA ARG A 38 -5.35 14.24 -4.89
C ARG A 38 -6.75 14.07 -4.30
N GLU A 39 -7.71 14.84 -4.81
CA GLU A 39 -9.12 14.77 -4.38
C GLU A 39 -9.73 13.40 -4.67
N GLU A 40 -9.26 12.70 -5.71
CA GLU A 40 -9.68 11.34 -6.01
C GLU A 40 -9.07 10.31 -5.05
N HIS A 41 -7.76 10.36 -4.81
CA HIS A 41 -7.11 9.51 -3.81
C HIS A 41 -7.73 9.69 -2.42
N ALA A 42 -7.97 10.94 -2.01
CA ALA A 42 -8.63 11.23 -0.73
C ALA A 42 -10.05 10.63 -0.66
N ARG A 43 -10.81 10.67 -1.77
CA ARG A 43 -12.14 10.04 -1.85
C ARG A 43 -12.05 8.52 -1.78
N GLN A 44 -11.06 7.91 -2.44
CA GLN A 44 -10.82 6.47 -2.38
C GLN A 44 -10.50 6.03 -0.95
N GLN A 45 -9.56 6.71 -0.28
CA GLN A 45 -9.18 6.40 1.10
C GLN A 45 -10.37 6.54 2.04
N ALA A 46 -11.10 7.66 1.96
CA ALA A 46 -12.30 7.85 2.77
C ALA A 46 -13.37 6.76 2.55
N ALA A 47 -13.46 6.20 1.33
CA ALA A 47 -14.38 5.11 1.03
C ALA A 47 -13.91 3.76 1.59
N ILE A 48 -12.59 3.51 1.61
CA ILE A 48 -11.99 2.36 2.30
C ILE A 48 -12.27 2.47 3.80
N ASP A 49 -11.93 3.61 4.41
CA ASP A 49 -12.11 3.88 5.83
C ASP A 49 -13.58 3.73 6.25
N ALA A 50 -14.52 4.17 5.41
CA ALA A 50 -15.95 4.01 5.66
C ALA A 50 -16.36 2.53 5.71
N VAL A 51 -15.83 1.67 4.82
CA VAL A 51 -16.10 0.22 4.83
C VAL A 51 -15.50 -0.40 6.08
N LEU A 52 -14.24 -0.10 6.41
CA LEU A 52 -13.56 -0.66 7.59
C LEU A 52 -14.25 -0.23 8.89
N THR A 53 -14.61 1.06 9.00
CA THR A 53 -15.33 1.61 10.17
C THR A 53 -16.71 0.97 10.34
N ASP A 54 -17.46 0.73 9.24
CA ASP A 54 -18.76 0.05 9.31
C ASP A 54 -18.62 -1.40 9.78
N ARG A 55 -17.53 -2.07 9.41
CA ARG A 55 -17.21 -3.43 9.88
C ARG A 55 -16.81 -3.44 11.35
N GLN A 56 -15.88 -2.58 11.76
CA GLN A 56 -15.48 -2.42 13.17
C GLN A 56 -16.67 -2.18 14.10
N LYS A 57 -17.62 -1.33 13.71
CA LYS A 57 -18.84 -1.06 14.51
C LYS A 57 -19.72 -2.29 14.71
N LYS A 58 -19.71 -3.25 13.77
CA LYS A 58 -20.44 -4.51 13.91
C LYS A 58 -19.69 -5.47 14.84
N ASP A 59 -18.37 -5.36 14.89
CA ASP A 59 -17.48 -6.23 15.66
C ASP A 59 -17.27 -5.82 17.11
N PHE A 60 -17.52 -4.55 17.47
CA PHE A 60 -17.52 -4.01 18.86
C PHE A 60 -18.45 -4.77 19.86
N GLN A 61 -19.14 -5.81 19.42
CA GLN A 61 -19.96 -6.72 20.22
C GLN A 61 -19.26 -8.04 20.58
N LEU A 62 -18.04 -8.30 20.07
CA LEU A 62 -17.22 -9.47 20.39
C LEU A 62 -16.18 -9.10 21.47
N ASP A 63 -15.91 -10.02 22.40
CA ASP A 63 -15.04 -9.83 23.58
C ASP A 63 -13.52 -9.73 23.24
N GLY A 64 -13.16 -9.26 22.04
CA GLY A 64 -11.78 -9.16 21.56
C GLY A 64 -11.14 -10.50 21.15
N ASP A 65 -11.96 -11.54 20.94
CA ASP A 65 -11.55 -12.83 20.39
C ASP A 65 -11.78 -12.84 18.86
N PRO A 66 -10.72 -12.93 18.03
CA PRO A 66 -10.85 -12.86 16.58
C PRO A 66 -11.28 -14.18 15.92
N PHE A 67 -11.48 -15.27 16.69
CA PHE A 67 -11.78 -16.59 16.12
C PHE A 67 -13.27 -16.94 16.08
N GLY A 68 -14.12 -16.10 16.68
CA GLY A 68 -15.57 -16.32 16.74
C GLY A 68 -15.97 -17.67 17.37
N GLU A 69 -17.22 -18.08 17.18
CA GLU A 69 -17.73 -19.32 17.78
C GLU A 69 -17.20 -20.60 17.12
N ASP A 70 -16.75 -20.53 15.85
CA ASP A 70 -16.27 -21.68 15.10
C ASP A 70 -14.76 -21.93 15.25
N GLY A 71 -14.05 -21.05 15.96
CA GLY A 71 -12.61 -21.17 16.22
C GLY A 71 -11.75 -20.87 15.00
N VAL A 72 -12.32 -20.19 13.98
CA VAL A 72 -11.65 -19.89 12.71
C VAL A 72 -11.70 -18.40 12.43
N ALA A 73 -10.53 -17.76 12.37
CA ALA A 73 -10.42 -16.38 11.93
C ALA A 73 -10.20 -16.32 10.42
N ARG A 74 -11.01 -15.54 9.69
CA ARG A 74 -10.90 -15.35 8.24
C ARG A 74 -10.52 -13.92 7.90
N VAL A 75 -9.28 -13.73 7.49
CA VAL A 75 -8.72 -12.44 7.09
C VAL A 75 -8.61 -12.37 5.58
N LEU A 76 -9.35 -11.46 4.95
CA LEU A 76 -9.23 -11.19 3.52
C LEU A 76 -8.24 -10.03 3.29
N LEU A 77 -7.10 -10.38 2.71
CA LEU A 77 -6.07 -9.45 2.27
C LEU A 77 -6.30 -9.01 0.82
N ILE A 78 -6.35 -7.70 0.60
CA ILE A 78 -6.60 -7.07 -0.70
C ILE A 78 -5.49 -6.07 -1.02
N GLY A 79 -4.78 -6.29 -2.12
CA GLY A 79 -3.91 -5.29 -2.73
C GLY A 79 -4.69 -4.39 -3.68
N LEU A 80 -4.70 -3.09 -3.41
CA LEU A 80 -5.41 -2.08 -4.19
C LEU A 80 -4.47 -1.40 -5.20
N ASP A 81 -4.86 -1.40 -6.48
CA ASP A 81 -4.24 -0.58 -7.54
C ASP A 81 -5.13 0.63 -7.80
N SER A 82 -4.84 1.74 -7.13
CA SER A 82 -5.48 3.04 -7.37
C SER A 82 -4.81 3.73 -8.55
N ARG A 83 -5.58 4.04 -9.59
CA ARG A 83 -5.12 4.84 -10.74
C ARG A 83 -5.90 6.15 -10.77
N ALA A 84 -5.22 7.23 -11.16
CA ALA A 84 -5.86 8.50 -11.43
C ALA A 84 -7.01 8.34 -12.47
N GLY A 85 -8.18 8.88 -12.14
CA GLY A 85 -9.42 8.84 -12.89
C GLY A 85 -10.45 7.78 -12.46
N GLN A 86 -10.25 7.03 -11.37
CA GLN A 86 -11.17 6.00 -10.86
C GLN A 86 -11.65 6.32 -9.43
N GLU A 87 -12.93 6.12 -9.13
CA GLU A 87 -13.45 6.37 -7.76
C GLU A 87 -13.05 5.28 -6.75
N PHE A 88 -12.68 4.10 -7.24
CA PHE A 88 -12.21 2.97 -6.42
C PHE A 88 -11.05 2.25 -7.11
N GLY A 89 -10.06 1.81 -6.32
CA GLY A 89 -8.94 1.01 -6.82
C GLY A 89 -9.37 -0.38 -7.29
N HIS A 90 -8.58 -0.98 -8.18
CA HIS A 90 -8.75 -2.38 -8.56
C HIS A 90 -8.26 -3.30 -7.44
N CYS A 91 -9.00 -4.38 -7.16
CA CYS A 91 -8.55 -5.45 -6.27
C CYS A 91 -7.63 -6.40 -7.04
N ASP A 92 -6.33 -6.09 -7.04
CA ASP A 92 -5.35 -6.71 -7.94
C ASP A 92 -4.59 -7.88 -7.32
N ALA A 93 -4.52 -7.94 -5.99
CA ALA A 93 -4.07 -9.09 -5.23
C ALA A 93 -5.16 -9.48 -4.22
N ILE A 94 -5.58 -10.75 -4.20
CA ILE A 94 -6.71 -11.20 -3.37
C ILE A 94 -6.33 -12.53 -2.72
N GLN A 95 -6.25 -12.54 -1.39
CA GLN A 95 -5.86 -13.70 -0.59
C GLN A 95 -6.79 -13.82 0.63
N MET A 96 -7.58 -14.89 0.72
CA MET A 96 -8.31 -15.23 1.95
C MET A 96 -7.41 -16.10 2.82
N ILE A 97 -7.13 -15.67 4.05
CA ILE A 97 -6.32 -16.40 5.03
C ILE A 97 -7.26 -16.90 6.12
N GLU A 98 -7.40 -18.21 6.23
CA GLU A 98 -8.19 -18.87 7.27
C GLU A 98 -7.23 -19.49 8.31
N ILE A 99 -7.33 -19.06 9.57
CA ILE A 99 -6.54 -19.56 10.70
C ILE A 99 -7.46 -20.40 11.58
N ASP A 100 -7.27 -21.71 11.58
CA ASP A 100 -8.12 -22.68 12.29
C ASP A 100 -7.37 -23.20 13.52
N THR A 101 -7.79 -22.76 14.70
CA THR A 101 -7.16 -23.13 15.99
C THR A 101 -7.42 -24.58 16.37
N ALA A 102 -8.57 -25.15 15.98
CA ALA A 102 -8.93 -26.53 16.30
C ALA A 102 -8.15 -27.53 15.44
N LYS A 103 -7.86 -27.18 14.19
CA LYS A 103 -7.04 -28.00 13.28
C LYS A 103 -5.54 -27.68 13.34
N GLU A 104 -5.16 -26.61 14.04
CA GLU A 104 -3.81 -26.04 14.00
C GLU A 104 -3.30 -25.86 12.57
N ALA A 105 -4.12 -25.24 11.72
CA ALA A 105 -3.83 -25.13 10.29
C ALA A 105 -4.17 -23.74 9.75
N VAL A 106 -3.40 -23.33 8.74
CA VAL A 106 -3.62 -22.07 8.01
C VAL A 106 -3.91 -22.42 6.56
N THR A 107 -5.00 -21.88 6.01
CA THR A 107 -5.31 -22.00 4.58
C THR A 107 -5.29 -20.64 3.90
N ILE A 108 -4.41 -20.47 2.93
CA ILE A 108 -4.32 -19.25 2.10
C ILE A 108 -4.96 -19.56 0.74
N THR A 109 -6.12 -18.98 0.48
CA THR A 109 -6.86 -19.15 -0.78
C THR A 109 -6.68 -17.91 -1.66
N ALA A 110 -5.93 -18.06 -2.75
CA ALA A 110 -5.81 -17.02 -3.77
C ALA A 110 -7.07 -16.95 -4.65
N VAL A 111 -7.45 -15.73 -5.03
CA VAL A 111 -8.41 -15.48 -6.12
C VAL A 111 -7.70 -14.72 -7.24
N PRO A 112 -7.44 -15.32 -8.40
CA PRO A 112 -6.88 -14.60 -9.53
C PRO A 112 -7.77 -13.41 -9.90
N ARG A 113 -7.17 -12.23 -10.05
CA ARG A 113 -7.89 -10.97 -10.29
C ARG A 113 -8.83 -11.00 -11.51
N GLY A 114 -8.51 -11.86 -12.49
CA GLY A 114 -9.28 -12.09 -13.72
C GLY A 114 -10.45 -13.08 -13.59
N THR A 115 -10.75 -13.52 -12.37
CA THR A 115 -11.90 -14.41 -12.11
C THR A 115 -13.21 -13.68 -12.39
N TYR A 116 -14.18 -14.37 -12.98
CA TYR A 116 -15.47 -13.76 -13.29
C TYR A 116 -16.24 -13.34 -12.03
N ALA A 117 -16.70 -12.10 -12.02
CA ALA A 117 -17.63 -11.56 -11.02
C ALA A 117 -18.73 -10.74 -11.72
N PRO A 118 -20.00 -10.91 -11.33
CA PRO A 118 -21.07 -10.02 -11.76
C PRO A 118 -20.78 -8.59 -11.30
N LEU A 119 -21.25 -7.63 -12.09
CA LEU A 119 -21.20 -6.21 -11.77
C LEU A 119 -22.62 -5.68 -11.52
N PRO A 120 -22.76 -4.52 -10.84
CA PRO A 120 -24.04 -3.85 -10.74
C PRO A 120 -24.61 -3.54 -12.14
N PHE A 121 -25.95 -3.51 -12.24
CA PHE A 121 -26.62 -3.29 -13.51
C PHE A 121 -26.15 -2.00 -14.18
N GLY A 122 -25.77 -2.10 -15.47
CA GLY A 122 -25.32 -0.96 -16.28
C GLY A 122 -23.85 -0.56 -16.09
N LYS A 123 -23.07 -1.25 -15.26
CA LYS A 123 -21.63 -0.96 -15.05
C LYS A 123 -20.68 -1.70 -15.99
N GLY A 124 -21.06 -2.88 -16.48
CA GLY A 124 -20.22 -3.68 -17.38
C GLY A 124 -20.60 -3.54 -18.86
N VAL A 125 -19.63 -3.22 -19.70
CA VAL A 125 -19.79 -3.06 -21.17
C VAL A 125 -19.00 -4.11 -21.93
N THR A 126 -17.84 -4.53 -21.41
CA THR A 126 -16.93 -5.50 -22.01
C THR A 126 -16.81 -6.76 -21.16
N SER A 127 -16.31 -7.86 -21.73
CA SER A 127 -16.08 -9.10 -20.97
C SER A 127 -15.01 -8.94 -19.88
N THR A 128 -14.03 -8.07 -20.10
CA THR A 128 -12.98 -7.78 -19.12
C THR A 128 -13.48 -6.97 -17.94
N ASP A 129 -14.59 -6.25 -18.08
CA ASP A 129 -15.18 -5.51 -16.96
C ASP A 129 -15.65 -6.46 -15.86
N TYR A 130 -16.08 -7.67 -16.22
CA TYR A 130 -16.55 -8.69 -15.29
C TYR A 130 -15.42 -9.47 -14.60
N TYR A 131 -14.21 -8.92 -14.52
CA TYR A 131 -13.15 -9.43 -13.66
C TYR A 131 -13.37 -8.98 -12.22
N VAL A 132 -13.11 -9.86 -11.25
CA VAL A 132 -13.28 -9.55 -9.83
C VAL A 132 -12.43 -8.35 -9.40
N SER A 133 -11.27 -8.11 -10.04
CA SER A 133 -10.48 -6.89 -9.84
C SER A 133 -11.27 -5.60 -10.07
N ASN A 134 -12.20 -5.63 -11.01
CA ASN A 134 -12.99 -4.48 -11.41
C ASN A 134 -14.28 -4.36 -10.60
N SER A 135 -14.64 -5.38 -9.80
CA SER A 135 -15.79 -5.30 -8.91
C SER A 135 -15.58 -4.23 -7.84
N CYS A 136 -14.34 -4.08 -7.36
CA CYS A 136 -13.95 -2.99 -6.47
C CYS A 136 -14.00 -1.64 -7.18
N ALA A 137 -13.37 -1.53 -8.35
CA ALA A 137 -13.32 -0.28 -9.12
C ALA A 137 -14.70 0.25 -9.57
N LEU A 138 -15.59 -0.65 -10.04
CA LEU A 138 -16.86 -0.28 -10.68
C LEU A 138 -18.07 -0.38 -9.75
N GLY A 139 -18.00 -1.26 -8.73
CA GLY A 139 -19.06 -1.52 -7.77
C GLY A 139 -18.78 -1.00 -6.35
N GLY A 140 -17.57 -0.52 -6.08
CA GLY A 140 -17.11 -0.15 -4.75
C GLY A 140 -16.50 -1.32 -3.97
N LEU A 141 -15.66 -1.01 -2.97
CA LEU A 141 -14.92 -2.01 -2.21
C LEU A 141 -15.82 -3.06 -1.55
N ALA A 142 -16.91 -2.64 -0.89
CA ALA A 142 -17.86 -3.55 -0.24
C ALA A 142 -18.47 -4.57 -1.22
N TYR A 143 -18.87 -4.13 -2.41
CA TYR A 143 -19.41 -5.00 -3.46
C TYR A 143 -18.34 -5.96 -4.02
N GLY A 144 -17.10 -5.48 -4.13
CA GLY A 144 -15.95 -6.31 -4.48
C GLY A 144 -15.72 -7.42 -3.46
N ILE A 145 -15.73 -7.09 -2.17
CA ILE A 145 -15.60 -8.05 -1.07
C ILE A 145 -16.69 -9.13 -1.15
N GLU A 146 -17.97 -8.76 -1.29
CA GLU A 146 -19.07 -9.73 -1.42
C GLU A 146 -18.87 -10.72 -2.57
N ASN A 147 -18.32 -10.25 -3.70
CA ASN A 147 -18.01 -11.12 -4.83
C ASN A 147 -16.83 -12.04 -4.56
N ILE A 148 -15.79 -11.55 -3.90
CA ILE A 148 -14.65 -12.35 -3.47
C ILE A 148 -15.11 -13.45 -2.51
N GLU A 149 -15.88 -13.10 -1.48
CA GLU A 149 -16.46 -14.04 -0.51
C GLU A 149 -17.32 -15.11 -1.20
N ARG A 150 -18.11 -14.74 -2.22
CA ARG A 150 -18.88 -15.69 -3.03
C ARG A 150 -17.99 -16.65 -3.83
N ILE A 151 -16.86 -16.18 -4.36
CA ILE A 151 -15.89 -17.01 -5.11
C ILE A 151 -15.16 -17.96 -4.15
N VAL A 152 -14.71 -17.44 -3.01
CA VAL A 152 -14.02 -18.19 -1.97
C VAL A 152 -14.97 -19.19 -1.29
N GLY A 153 -16.25 -18.84 -1.16
CA GLY A 153 -17.28 -19.65 -0.50
C GLY A 153 -17.38 -19.47 1.01
N SER A 154 -16.65 -18.52 1.59
CA SER A 154 -16.71 -18.11 2.99
C SER A 154 -16.68 -16.59 3.09
N LYS A 155 -17.25 -16.05 4.17
CA LYS A 155 -17.18 -14.62 4.48
C LYS A 155 -15.87 -14.31 5.20
N ALA A 156 -15.35 -13.11 4.99
CA ALA A 156 -14.26 -12.59 5.79
C ALA A 156 -14.80 -12.04 7.12
N ASP A 157 -14.14 -12.41 8.21
CA ASP A 157 -14.35 -11.81 9.52
C ASP A 157 -13.63 -10.46 9.56
N TYR A 158 -12.43 -10.40 8.96
CA TYR A 158 -11.59 -9.21 8.89
C TYR A 158 -11.09 -8.90 7.49
N ILE A 159 -10.81 -7.62 7.23
CA ILE A 159 -10.30 -7.10 5.97
C ILE A 159 -9.00 -6.37 6.24
N VAL A 160 -7.97 -6.71 5.46
CA VAL A 160 -6.72 -5.95 5.38
C VAL A 160 -6.58 -5.45 3.94
N THR A 161 -6.43 -4.14 3.76
CA THR A 161 -6.13 -3.55 2.46
C THR A 161 -4.77 -2.88 2.47
N VAL A 162 -4.03 -3.06 1.38
CA VAL A 162 -2.72 -2.42 1.17
C VAL A 162 -2.66 -1.79 -0.21
N GLY A 163 -2.16 -0.56 -0.29
CA GLY A 163 -1.76 0.06 -1.53
C GLY A 163 -0.29 -0.20 -1.86
N PHE A 164 0.22 0.57 -2.81
CA PHE A 164 1.59 0.46 -3.28
C PHE A 164 2.60 0.97 -2.24
N SER A 165 2.37 2.15 -1.65
CA SER A 165 3.26 2.74 -0.64
C SER A 165 3.33 1.84 0.60
N GLU A 166 2.19 1.34 1.07
CA GLU A 166 2.07 0.47 2.23
C GLU A 166 2.79 -0.85 2.01
N THR A 167 2.68 -1.43 0.80
CA THR A 167 3.44 -2.64 0.45
C THR A 167 4.95 -2.36 0.51
N LEU A 168 5.42 -1.22 0.00
CA LEU A 168 6.83 -0.83 0.13
C LEU A 168 7.23 -0.68 1.59
N GLY A 169 6.39 -0.03 2.40
CA GLY A 169 6.59 0.12 3.84
C GLY A 169 6.80 -1.21 4.53
N VAL A 170 5.86 -2.16 4.36
CA VAL A 170 5.96 -3.50 4.94
C VAL A 170 7.26 -4.19 4.56
N LEU A 171 7.66 -4.13 3.28
CA LEU A 171 8.88 -4.77 2.81
C LEU A 171 10.14 -4.12 3.39
N ARG A 172 10.16 -2.79 3.52
CA ARG A 172 11.27 -2.04 4.10
C ARG A 172 11.41 -2.32 5.60
N THR A 173 10.30 -2.28 6.34
CA THR A 173 10.28 -2.62 7.77
C THR A 173 10.74 -4.05 8.00
N ALA A 174 10.40 -4.98 7.09
CA ALA A 174 10.83 -6.37 7.13
C ALA A 174 12.26 -6.62 6.58
N GLU A 175 13.00 -5.57 6.22
CA GLU A 175 14.34 -5.61 5.61
C GLU A 175 14.43 -6.53 4.37
N LEU A 176 13.39 -6.53 3.53
CA LEU A 176 13.32 -7.29 2.29
C LEU A 176 13.81 -6.46 1.08
N PRO A 177 14.39 -7.09 0.04
CA PRO A 177 14.79 -6.40 -1.19
C PRO A 177 13.54 -5.86 -1.88
N THR A 178 13.27 -4.57 -1.66
CA THR A 178 11.94 -3.98 -1.86
C THR A 178 11.55 -3.97 -3.35
N THR A 179 12.43 -3.44 -4.20
CA THR A 179 12.22 -3.35 -5.66
C THR A 179 12.05 -4.73 -6.28
N GLU A 180 12.95 -5.67 -6.00
CA GLU A 180 12.89 -7.02 -6.56
C GLU A 180 11.69 -7.81 -6.04
N THR A 181 11.35 -7.66 -4.76
CA THR A 181 10.17 -8.32 -4.18
C THR A 181 8.90 -7.81 -4.87
N LEU A 182 8.77 -6.51 -5.10
CA LEU A 182 7.64 -5.97 -5.87
C LEU A 182 7.62 -6.49 -7.31
N GLN A 183 8.75 -6.52 -7.99
CA GLN A 183 8.83 -7.04 -9.36
C GLN A 183 8.39 -8.50 -9.42
N TRP A 184 8.78 -9.30 -8.43
CA TRP A 184 8.39 -10.70 -8.32
C TRP A 184 6.90 -10.86 -8.07
N LEU A 185 6.34 -10.10 -7.12
CA LEU A 185 4.91 -10.10 -6.82
C LEU A 185 4.07 -9.60 -8.00
N ARG A 186 4.60 -8.70 -8.84
CA ARG A 186 3.90 -8.16 -10.00
C ARG A 186 4.09 -8.98 -11.27
N ASN A 187 5.09 -9.86 -11.32
CA ASN A 187 5.40 -10.67 -12.48
C ASN A 187 4.24 -11.59 -12.86
N ARG A 188 3.71 -11.40 -14.06
CA ARG A 188 2.77 -12.34 -14.71
C ARG A 188 3.27 -12.77 -16.07
N GLN A 189 3.97 -11.89 -16.78
CA GLN A 189 4.35 -12.12 -18.18
C GLN A 189 5.45 -13.19 -18.31
N GLY A 190 6.24 -13.40 -17.25
CA GLY A 190 7.28 -14.43 -17.22
C GLY A 190 6.75 -15.86 -17.01
N TYR A 191 5.45 -16.04 -16.76
CA TYR A 191 4.86 -17.34 -16.41
C TYR A 191 3.95 -17.88 -17.52
N ALA A 192 4.01 -19.19 -17.75
CA ALA A 192 3.27 -19.85 -18.84
C ALA A 192 1.74 -19.67 -18.76
N ILE A 193 1.20 -19.60 -17.55
CA ILE A 193 -0.24 -19.41 -17.29
C ILE A 193 -0.57 -17.99 -16.82
N GLY A 194 0.41 -17.09 -16.77
CA GLY A 194 0.19 -15.69 -16.44
C GLY A 194 -0.35 -15.43 -15.04
N GLU A 195 -1.52 -14.78 -14.99
CA GLU A 195 -2.16 -14.27 -13.78
C GLU A 195 -2.44 -15.33 -12.69
N PRO A 196 -3.00 -16.52 -13.00
CA PRO A 196 -3.08 -17.62 -12.04
C PRO A 196 -1.75 -17.94 -11.34
N GLN A 197 -0.63 -17.99 -12.06
CA GLN A 197 0.67 -18.25 -11.41
C GLN A 197 1.06 -17.11 -10.49
N ARG A 198 0.82 -15.85 -10.89
CA ARG A 198 1.09 -14.68 -10.04
C ARG A 198 0.26 -14.72 -8.74
N ALA A 199 -1.02 -15.04 -8.84
CA ALA A 199 -1.90 -15.16 -7.67
C ALA A 199 -1.44 -16.29 -6.72
N ARG A 200 -0.92 -17.41 -7.26
CA ARG A 200 -0.27 -18.46 -6.44
C ARG A 200 0.99 -17.94 -5.76
N ASN A 201 1.82 -17.20 -6.49
CA ASN A 201 3.08 -16.67 -5.98
C ASN A 201 2.84 -15.72 -4.80
N HIS A 202 1.77 -14.92 -4.82
CA HIS A 202 1.35 -14.13 -3.66
C HIS A 202 1.10 -15.01 -2.42
N SER A 203 0.37 -16.14 -2.55
CA SER A 203 0.16 -17.07 -1.43
C SER A 203 1.48 -17.70 -0.95
N THR A 204 2.39 -18.02 -1.88
CA THR A 204 3.71 -18.53 -1.52
C THR A 204 4.54 -17.50 -0.76
N PHE A 205 4.51 -16.24 -1.19
CA PHE A 205 5.16 -15.14 -0.47
C PHE A 205 4.61 -15.02 0.95
N LEU A 206 3.28 -14.95 1.12
CA LEU A 206 2.65 -14.88 2.44
C LEU A 206 3.02 -16.07 3.32
N LYS A 207 3.06 -17.29 2.76
CA LYS A 207 3.53 -18.47 3.48
C LYS A 207 4.98 -18.31 3.98
N GLN A 208 5.88 -17.79 3.15
CA GLN A 208 7.25 -17.54 3.57
C GLN A 208 7.33 -16.44 4.64
N MET A 209 6.50 -15.40 4.54
CA MET A 209 6.43 -14.35 5.56
C MET A 209 5.95 -14.91 6.91
N LEU A 210 4.92 -15.75 6.90
CA LEU A 210 4.46 -16.43 8.11
C LEU A 210 5.55 -17.30 8.74
N ILE A 211 6.26 -18.09 7.94
CA ILE A 211 7.36 -18.95 8.43
C ILE A 211 8.52 -18.11 8.98
N LYS A 212 8.86 -16.98 8.32
CA LYS A 212 10.00 -16.15 8.68
C LYS A 212 9.75 -15.29 9.91
N PHE A 213 8.57 -14.67 9.99
CA PHE A 213 8.30 -13.59 10.95
C PHE A 213 7.40 -14.01 12.13
N VAL A 214 6.62 -15.10 12.03
CA VAL A 214 5.91 -15.61 13.21
C VAL A 214 6.91 -16.32 14.14
N PRO A 215 7.02 -15.90 15.41
CA PRO A 215 7.97 -16.50 16.34
C PRO A 215 7.52 -17.89 16.78
N GLU A 216 8.45 -18.70 17.30
CA GLU A 216 8.19 -20.05 17.83
C GLU A 216 7.44 -20.03 19.18
N SER A 217 7.44 -18.89 19.87
CA SER A 217 6.74 -18.70 21.13
C SER A 217 6.11 -17.32 21.15
N SER A 218 4.89 -17.23 21.69
CA SER A 218 4.18 -15.96 21.88
C SER A 218 4.96 -14.99 22.77
N SER A 219 5.81 -15.49 23.67
CA SER A 219 6.70 -14.68 24.49
C SER A 219 7.81 -13.97 23.70
N ALA A 220 8.08 -14.39 22.47
CA ALA A 220 9.11 -13.85 21.59
C ALA A 220 8.54 -12.92 20.50
N ILE A 221 7.25 -12.57 20.61
CA ILE A 221 6.61 -11.59 19.73
C ILE A 221 7.25 -10.21 19.94
N ASP A 222 7.83 -9.67 18.86
CA ASP A 222 8.29 -8.30 18.79
C ASP A 222 7.09 -7.37 18.60
N LYS A 223 6.52 -6.91 19.72
CA LYS A 223 5.34 -6.04 19.73
C LYS A 223 5.57 -4.72 18.99
N PRO A 224 6.69 -3.99 19.21
CA PRO A 224 7.02 -2.80 18.42
C PRO A 224 6.98 -3.07 16.91
N PHE A 225 7.64 -4.13 16.45
CA PHE A 225 7.64 -4.49 15.03
C PHE A 225 6.23 -4.76 14.49
N HIS A 226 5.42 -5.55 15.22
CA HIS A 226 4.04 -5.82 14.81
C HIS A 226 3.16 -4.57 14.81
N TYR A 227 3.35 -3.68 15.78
CA TYR A 227 2.60 -2.43 15.85
C TYR A 227 2.91 -1.53 14.66
N ILE A 228 4.18 -1.42 14.26
CA ILE A 228 4.58 -0.66 13.06
C ILE A 228 3.93 -1.27 11.81
N LEU A 229 3.99 -2.59 11.63
CA LEU A 229 3.32 -3.24 10.50
C LEU A 229 1.79 -3.03 10.52
N TYR A 230 1.16 -3.09 11.69
CA TYR A 230 -0.26 -2.80 11.87
C TYR A 230 -0.61 -1.38 11.47
N LYS A 231 0.25 -0.39 11.78
CA LYS A 231 0.06 1.01 11.42
C LYS A 231 0.23 1.31 9.93
N ILE A 232 1.01 0.51 9.22
CA ILE A 232 1.23 0.66 7.77
C ILE A 232 0.01 0.18 6.96
N VAL A 233 -0.77 -0.76 7.46
CA VAL A 233 -1.89 -1.36 6.71
C VAL A 233 -3.24 -0.78 7.12
N SER A 234 -4.18 -0.71 6.18
CA SER A 234 -5.57 -0.36 6.48
C SER A 234 -6.34 -1.64 6.85
N THR A 235 -6.93 -1.69 8.05
CA THR A 235 -7.61 -2.89 8.55
C THR A 235 -8.79 -2.56 9.46
N ASP A 236 -9.75 -3.48 9.55
CA ASP A 236 -10.82 -3.45 10.54
C ASP A 236 -10.45 -4.21 11.84
N LEU A 237 -9.35 -4.96 11.88
CA LEU A 237 -8.79 -5.52 13.11
C LEU A 237 -8.38 -4.40 14.08
N THR A 238 -8.62 -4.62 15.37
CA THR A 238 -7.88 -3.93 16.42
C THR A 238 -6.47 -4.49 16.54
N PHE A 239 -5.54 -3.71 17.11
CA PHE A 239 -4.19 -4.22 17.37
C PHE A 239 -4.18 -5.44 18.31
N GLY A 240 -5.10 -5.48 19.28
CA GLY A 240 -5.25 -6.61 20.20
C GLY A 240 -5.67 -7.90 19.49
N GLU A 241 -6.62 -7.82 18.56
CA GLU A 241 -7.04 -8.95 17.73
C GLU A 241 -5.90 -9.40 16.81
N ALA A 242 -5.18 -8.47 16.19
CA ALA A 242 -4.00 -8.79 15.39
C ALA A 242 -2.93 -9.53 16.21
N GLU A 243 -2.66 -9.10 17.45
CA GLU A 243 -1.74 -9.82 18.37
C GLU A 243 -2.27 -11.21 18.76
N ALA A 244 -3.58 -11.36 18.95
CA ALA A 244 -4.20 -12.65 19.25
C ALA A 244 -4.06 -13.64 18.07
N LEU A 245 -4.24 -13.16 16.83
CA LEU A 245 -3.99 -13.95 15.63
C LEU A 245 -2.52 -14.42 15.54
N VAL A 246 -1.56 -13.52 15.78
CA VAL A 246 -0.14 -13.89 15.76
C VAL A 246 0.22 -14.85 16.89
N THR A 247 -0.39 -14.68 18.07
CA THR A 247 -0.22 -15.60 19.20
C THR A 247 -0.67 -17.01 18.84
N ALA A 248 -1.86 -17.16 18.25
CA ALA A 248 -2.36 -18.46 17.79
C ALA A 248 -1.46 -19.08 16.71
N LEU A 249 -0.98 -18.29 15.76
CA LEU A 249 -0.03 -18.74 14.73
C LEU A 249 1.31 -19.22 15.33
N SER A 250 1.77 -18.55 16.38
CA SER A 250 2.97 -18.93 17.13
C SER A 250 2.79 -20.25 17.88
N GLU A 251 1.64 -20.44 18.54
CA GLU A 251 1.29 -21.68 19.24
C GLU A 251 1.15 -22.88 18.30
N MET A 252 0.79 -22.66 17.03
CA MET A 252 0.80 -23.71 16.00
C MET A 252 2.20 -24.15 15.57
N ASP A 253 3.27 -23.44 15.96
CA ASP A 253 4.66 -23.70 15.59
C ASP A 253 4.87 -23.83 14.07
N ILE A 254 4.22 -22.96 13.30
CA ILE A 254 4.22 -23.00 11.82
C ILE A 254 5.60 -22.84 11.20
N LYS A 255 6.56 -22.28 11.94
CA LYS A 255 7.96 -22.15 11.50
C LYS A 255 8.63 -23.51 11.37
N ASN A 256 8.45 -24.39 12.35
CA ASN A 256 8.98 -25.76 12.31
C ASN A 256 8.03 -26.74 11.60
N HIS A 257 6.76 -26.36 11.44
CA HIS A 257 5.72 -27.14 10.78
C HIS A 257 5.09 -26.42 9.57
N PRO A 258 5.88 -26.09 8.53
CA PRO A 258 5.38 -25.34 7.36
C PRO A 258 4.34 -26.11 6.54
N GLU A 259 4.17 -27.41 6.76
CA GLU A 259 3.09 -28.23 6.21
C GLU A 259 1.70 -27.87 6.75
N LYS A 260 1.61 -27.22 7.92
CA LYS A 260 0.35 -26.69 8.49
C LYS A 260 -0.21 -25.53 7.66
N ILE A 261 0.60 -24.93 6.78
CA ILE A 261 0.18 -23.86 5.88
C ILE A 261 -0.16 -24.45 4.50
N HIS A 262 -1.45 -24.51 4.22
CA HIS A 262 -2.03 -24.97 2.97
C HIS A 262 -2.29 -23.81 2.03
N LEU A 263 -1.96 -23.99 0.75
CA LEU A 263 -2.18 -22.99 -0.28
C LEU A 263 -3.22 -23.50 -1.27
N ALA A 264 -4.31 -22.78 -1.42
CA ALA A 264 -5.41 -23.08 -2.32
C ALA A 264 -5.63 -21.94 -3.33
N MET A 265 -6.46 -22.19 -4.34
CA MET A 265 -6.85 -21.18 -5.32
C MET A 265 -8.26 -21.42 -5.80
N ARG A 266 -9.04 -20.33 -5.96
CA ARG A 266 -10.37 -20.37 -6.55
C ARG A 266 -10.50 -19.37 -7.71
N PRO A 267 -10.87 -19.83 -8.93
CA PRO A 267 -11.03 -21.23 -9.32
C PRO A 267 -9.70 -21.98 -9.33
N ALA A 268 -9.74 -23.32 -9.36
CA ALA A 268 -8.53 -24.12 -9.33
C ALA A 268 -7.78 -24.04 -10.68
N TYR A 269 -6.46 -23.83 -10.61
CA TYR A 269 -5.54 -23.89 -11.75
C TYR A 269 -4.40 -24.85 -11.45
N ALA A 270 -3.84 -25.47 -12.49
CA ALA A 270 -2.58 -26.19 -12.38
C ALA A 270 -1.43 -25.17 -12.32
N VAL A 271 -0.85 -24.97 -11.14
CA VAL A 271 0.19 -23.98 -10.85
C VAL A 271 1.47 -24.66 -10.39
N GLN A 272 2.59 -23.93 -10.45
CA GLN A 272 3.87 -24.36 -9.88
C GLN A 272 4.08 -23.72 -8.51
N ASP A 273 4.75 -24.43 -7.62
CA ASP A 273 5.20 -23.88 -6.34
C ASP A 273 6.58 -23.25 -6.50
N ILE A 274 6.59 -21.98 -6.92
CA ILE A 274 7.79 -21.15 -7.03
C ILE A 274 8.07 -20.55 -5.66
N VAL A 275 9.14 -21.00 -5.02
CA VAL A 275 9.57 -20.50 -3.71
C VAL A 275 10.04 -19.04 -3.84
N TYR A 276 9.61 -18.20 -2.91
CA TYR A 276 10.17 -16.87 -2.72
C TYR A 276 11.41 -16.97 -1.84
N ASP A 277 12.53 -16.43 -2.33
CA ASP A 277 13.80 -16.38 -1.62
C ASP A 277 14.44 -15.00 -1.86
N PRO A 278 14.56 -14.15 -0.84
CA PRO A 278 15.09 -12.80 -0.99
C PRO A 278 16.57 -12.79 -1.43
N ASP A 279 17.34 -13.84 -1.13
CA ASP A 279 18.77 -13.88 -1.45
C ASP A 279 19.03 -14.22 -2.92
N THR A 280 18.06 -14.86 -3.59
CA THR A 280 18.19 -15.33 -4.98
C THR A 280 17.15 -14.73 -5.93
N ILE A 281 16.35 -13.76 -5.45
CA ILE A 281 15.25 -13.16 -6.20
C ILE A 281 15.71 -12.44 -7.49
N SER A 282 16.84 -11.74 -7.45
CA SER A 282 17.37 -11.00 -8.61
C SER A 282 17.75 -11.96 -9.75
N ASP A 283 18.31 -13.12 -9.42
CA ASP A 283 18.63 -14.17 -10.38
C ASP A 283 17.35 -14.79 -10.97
N HIS A 284 16.34 -15.03 -10.12
CA HIS A 284 15.03 -15.51 -10.57
C HIS A 284 14.38 -14.55 -11.56
N LEU A 285 14.33 -13.26 -11.25
CA LEU A 285 13.76 -12.22 -12.11
C LEU A 285 14.53 -12.10 -13.43
N SER A 286 15.85 -12.12 -13.39
CA SER A 286 16.69 -12.13 -14.58
C SER A 286 16.40 -13.32 -15.49
N SER A 287 16.18 -14.50 -14.90
CA SER A 287 15.91 -15.73 -15.66
C SER A 287 14.51 -15.79 -16.29
N THR A 288 13.53 -15.08 -15.72
CA THR A 288 12.12 -15.11 -16.10
C THR A 288 11.73 -13.89 -16.94
N LEU A 289 11.96 -12.68 -16.42
CA LEU A 289 11.66 -11.41 -17.08
C LEU A 289 12.76 -11.00 -18.06
N GLY A 290 14.04 -11.21 -17.72
CA GLY A 290 15.17 -10.76 -18.54
C GLY A 290 15.16 -11.34 -19.95
N LYS A 291 14.60 -12.54 -20.15
CA LYS A 291 14.46 -13.20 -21.46
C LYS A 291 13.40 -12.57 -22.35
N ILE A 292 12.39 -11.94 -21.76
CA ILE A 292 11.23 -11.40 -22.48
C ILE A 292 11.14 -9.88 -22.43
N SER A 293 11.99 -9.21 -21.64
CA SER A 293 11.98 -7.76 -21.42
C SER A 293 11.98 -6.94 -22.72
N GLN A 294 12.65 -7.43 -23.76
CA GLN A 294 12.71 -6.80 -25.08
C GLN A 294 11.38 -6.85 -25.86
N TRP A 295 10.48 -7.76 -25.51
CA TRP A 295 9.19 -7.98 -26.17
C TRP A 295 8.01 -7.49 -25.34
N LEU A 296 8.25 -7.04 -24.10
CA LEU A 296 7.21 -6.46 -23.27
C LEU A 296 6.91 -5.02 -23.72
N PRO A 297 5.64 -4.57 -23.66
CA PRO A 297 5.30 -3.19 -23.93
C PRO A 297 6.15 -2.28 -23.06
N LYS A 298 6.81 -1.27 -23.65
CA LYS A 298 7.59 -0.31 -22.88
C LYS A 298 6.78 0.34 -21.77
N VAL A 299 5.47 0.50 -21.92
CA VAL A 299 4.57 1.10 -20.91
C VAL A 299 4.34 0.18 -19.70
N ASP A 300 4.41 -1.15 -19.85
CA ASP A 300 4.26 -2.11 -18.74
C ASP A 300 5.46 -2.08 -17.77
N TYR A 301 6.60 -1.54 -18.22
CA TYR A 301 7.85 -1.37 -17.46
C TYR A 301 8.51 0.00 -17.71
N SER A 302 7.71 1.02 -18.07
CA SER A 302 8.02 2.38 -18.60
C SER A 302 9.22 2.59 -19.56
N GLY A 303 10.12 1.62 -19.77
CA GLY A 303 11.44 1.84 -20.38
C GLY A 303 12.30 2.87 -19.65
N GLN A 304 11.83 3.36 -18.50
CA GLN A 304 12.51 4.31 -17.63
C GLN A 304 13.35 3.49 -16.65
N THR A 305 14.56 3.96 -16.38
CA THR A 305 15.36 3.37 -15.31
C THR A 305 14.72 3.68 -13.97
N GLU A 306 15.10 2.92 -12.94
CA GLU A 306 14.77 3.25 -11.56
C GLU A 306 15.20 4.69 -11.23
N ASP A 307 16.38 5.09 -11.69
CA ASP A 307 16.89 6.46 -11.57
C ASP A 307 15.95 7.50 -12.19
N ASP A 308 15.43 7.27 -13.40
CA ASP A 308 14.51 8.20 -14.08
C ASP A 308 13.19 8.37 -13.28
N ILE A 309 12.69 7.29 -12.69
CA ILE A 309 11.47 7.29 -11.87
C ILE A 309 11.72 8.06 -10.57
N GLN A 310 12.85 7.79 -9.91
CA GLN A 310 13.24 8.47 -8.67
C GLN A 310 13.50 9.96 -8.90
N GLU A 311 14.18 10.34 -9.99
CA GLU A 311 14.41 11.74 -10.34
C GLU A 311 13.09 12.49 -10.55
N LYS A 312 12.14 11.86 -11.26
CA LYS A 312 10.82 12.45 -11.48
C LYS A 312 10.01 12.60 -10.19
N LEU A 313 10.04 11.59 -9.32
CA LEU A 313 9.36 11.63 -8.02
C LEU A 313 9.92 12.77 -7.15
N LEU A 314 11.24 12.83 -7.01
CA LEU A 314 11.91 13.85 -6.20
C LEU A 314 11.72 15.26 -6.77
N ALA A 315 11.77 15.42 -8.10
CA ALA A 315 11.47 16.69 -8.75
C ALA A 315 10.02 17.15 -8.46
N THR A 316 9.07 16.22 -8.46
CA THR A 316 7.66 16.51 -8.14
C THR A 316 7.50 16.96 -6.69
N ILE A 317 8.16 16.29 -5.75
CA ILE A 317 8.15 16.66 -4.32
C ILE A 317 8.78 18.04 -4.12
N HIS A 318 9.94 18.28 -4.73
CA HIS A 318 10.67 19.55 -4.60
C HIS A 318 9.92 20.73 -5.23
N GLU A 319 9.27 20.55 -6.38
CA GLU A 319 8.44 21.61 -7.00
C GLU A 319 7.26 22.02 -6.09
N LYS A 320 6.83 21.13 -5.20
CA LYS A 320 5.75 21.34 -4.25
C LYS A 320 6.23 21.63 -2.82
N GLU A 321 7.52 21.91 -2.66
CA GLU A 321 8.08 22.28 -1.37
C GLU A 321 7.42 23.59 -0.88
N GLY A 322 6.72 23.52 0.26
CA GLY A 322 5.93 24.62 0.82
C GLY A 322 4.46 24.68 0.40
N ASP A 323 3.98 23.77 -0.45
CA ASP A 323 2.54 23.58 -0.68
C ASP A 323 1.96 22.72 0.47
N GLU A 324 1.39 23.38 1.49
CA GLU A 324 0.83 22.73 2.68
C GLU A 324 -0.21 21.65 2.34
N GLU A 325 -1.04 21.88 1.31
CA GLU A 325 -2.08 20.93 0.89
C GLU A 325 -1.43 19.67 0.27
N PHE A 326 -0.40 19.87 -0.57
CA PHE A 326 0.36 18.76 -1.13
C PHE A 326 1.12 17.99 -0.05
N LEU A 327 1.83 18.67 0.85
CA LEU A 327 2.66 18.01 1.87
C LEU A 327 1.80 17.23 2.86
N LYS A 328 0.63 17.76 3.22
CA LYS A 328 -0.37 17.03 4.00
C LYS A 328 -0.79 15.75 3.28
N TRP A 329 -1.23 15.86 2.02
CA TRP A 329 -1.65 14.71 1.23
C TRP A 329 -0.51 13.69 1.06
N ALA A 330 0.70 14.15 0.75
CA ALA A 330 1.87 13.31 0.55
C ALA A 330 2.23 12.56 1.84
N PHE A 331 2.06 13.20 3.00
CA PHE A 331 2.26 12.55 4.29
C PHE A 331 1.17 11.51 4.57
N GLU A 332 -0.10 11.86 4.40
CA GLU A 332 -1.25 10.96 4.61
C GLU A 332 -1.26 9.75 3.65
N ASN A 333 -0.49 9.78 2.56
CA ASN A 333 -0.40 8.69 1.56
C ASN A 333 0.99 8.02 1.54
N ASP A 334 1.78 8.24 2.59
CA ASP A 334 3.12 7.67 2.79
C ASP A 334 4.03 7.81 1.56
N LEU A 335 3.98 8.95 0.86
CA LEU A 335 4.66 9.13 -0.43
C LEU A 335 6.19 8.89 -0.32
N TRP A 336 6.77 9.19 0.85
CA TRP A 336 8.19 8.97 1.11
C TRP A 336 8.61 7.50 1.00
N LEU A 337 7.70 6.53 1.20
CA LEU A 337 8.01 5.10 1.09
C LEU A 337 8.45 4.68 -0.33
N GLN A 338 8.08 5.48 -1.33
CA GLN A 338 8.45 5.31 -2.74
C GLN A 338 9.86 5.82 -3.07
N ILE A 339 10.52 6.51 -2.14
CA ILE A 339 11.89 6.98 -2.30
C ILE A 339 12.85 5.85 -1.96
N GLU A 340 13.77 5.51 -2.86
CA GLU A 340 14.69 4.40 -2.65
C GLU A 340 15.85 4.74 -1.71
N ASP A 341 16.47 5.90 -1.92
CA ASP A 341 17.59 6.35 -1.07
C ASP A 341 17.12 6.60 0.37
N ASP A 342 17.73 5.89 1.32
CA ASP A 342 17.30 5.92 2.72
C ASP A 342 17.47 7.30 3.37
N THR A 343 18.55 8.02 3.04
CA THR A 343 18.83 9.33 3.63
C THR A 343 17.86 10.37 3.09
N VAL A 344 17.65 10.39 1.77
CA VAL A 344 16.68 11.27 1.11
C VAL A 344 15.26 10.95 1.58
N ARG A 345 14.92 9.67 1.73
CA ARG A 345 13.61 9.22 2.21
C ARG A 345 13.29 9.79 3.59
N GLU A 346 14.17 9.60 4.58
CA GLU A 346 13.89 10.05 5.94
C GLU A 346 13.92 11.57 6.08
N GLN A 347 14.78 12.26 5.34
CA GLN A 347 14.74 13.72 5.27
C GLN A 347 13.42 14.21 4.68
N THR A 348 12.98 13.63 3.56
CA THR A 348 11.70 13.98 2.93
C THR A 348 10.53 13.71 3.85
N ARG A 349 10.52 12.55 4.53
CA ARG A 349 9.51 12.20 5.53
C ARG A 349 9.46 13.22 6.65
N TRP A 350 10.62 13.60 7.20
CA TRP A 350 10.72 14.57 8.28
C TRP A 350 10.14 15.93 7.88
N ASP A 351 10.44 16.41 6.67
CA ASP A 351 9.93 17.69 6.18
C ASP A 351 8.41 17.67 5.96
N MET A 352 7.88 16.57 5.42
CA MET A 352 6.45 16.33 5.29
C MET A 352 5.77 16.26 6.66
N MET A 353 6.34 15.50 7.60
CA MET A 353 5.82 15.32 8.96
C MET A 353 5.76 16.63 9.72
N ASN A 354 6.79 17.48 9.65
CA ASN A 354 6.79 18.78 10.33
C ASN A 354 5.69 19.69 9.83
N THR A 355 5.43 19.69 8.52
CA THR A 355 4.32 20.44 7.94
C THR A 355 2.99 19.89 8.46
N PHE A 356 2.79 18.58 8.35
CA PHE A 356 1.59 17.90 8.83
C PHE A 356 1.33 18.13 10.32
N PHE A 357 2.39 18.11 11.15
CA PHE A 357 2.35 18.35 12.58
C PHE A 357 1.71 19.71 12.91
N THR A 358 1.90 20.74 12.09
CA THR A 358 1.27 22.06 12.31
C THR A 358 -0.24 22.09 12.04
N LEU A 359 -0.76 21.12 11.30
CA LEU A 359 -2.13 21.09 10.78
C LEU A 359 -3.10 20.24 11.61
N ILE A 360 -2.57 19.37 12.47
CA ILE A 360 -3.34 18.39 13.25
C ILE A 360 -3.65 18.85 14.67
N SER A 361 -4.61 18.19 15.30
CA SER A 361 -5.04 18.47 16.66
C SER A 361 -3.98 18.09 17.70
N LYS A 362 -4.16 18.57 18.93
CA LYS A 362 -3.25 18.31 20.04
C LYS A 362 -3.08 16.81 20.35
N GLU A 363 -4.17 16.06 20.28
CA GLU A 363 -4.17 14.61 20.56
C GLU A 363 -3.40 13.86 19.46
N GLU A 364 -3.69 14.18 18.19
CA GLU A 364 -3.01 13.59 17.03
C GLU A 364 -1.50 13.86 17.00
N LYS A 365 -1.05 15.01 17.52
CA LYS A 365 0.39 15.34 17.62
C LYS A 365 1.16 14.38 18.49
N GLN A 366 0.58 14.01 19.63
CA GLN A 366 1.24 13.12 20.57
C GLN A 366 1.38 11.72 19.97
N ASP A 367 0.31 11.22 19.36
CA ASP A 367 0.29 9.91 18.72
C ASP A 367 1.25 9.86 17.53
N LEU A 368 1.25 10.89 16.68
CA LEU A 368 2.17 11.01 15.56
C LEU A 368 3.64 10.93 15.98
N LEU A 369 4.04 11.70 17.00
CA LEU A 369 5.43 11.70 17.46
C LEU A 369 5.80 10.41 18.18
N ALA A 370 4.89 9.83 18.96
CA ALA A 370 5.10 8.55 19.62
C ALA A 370 5.31 7.42 18.59
N ASP A 371 4.43 7.35 17.58
CA ASP A 371 4.53 6.39 16.48
C ASP A 371 5.84 6.58 15.69
N TYR A 372 6.20 7.84 15.36
CA TYR A 372 7.44 8.15 14.66
C TYR A 372 8.69 7.75 15.44
N ILE A 373 8.76 8.09 16.73
CA ILE A 373 9.91 7.75 17.58
C ILE A 373 10.05 6.23 17.69
N LEU A 374 8.94 5.52 17.97
CA LEU A 374 8.93 4.07 18.07
C LEU A 374 9.45 3.41 16.79
N GLU A 375 8.99 3.88 15.62
CA GLU A 375 9.44 3.35 14.34
C GLU A 375 10.93 3.62 14.10
N MET A 376 11.40 4.84 14.34
CA MET A 376 12.82 5.17 14.16
C MET A 376 13.73 4.38 15.10
N GLU A 377 13.31 4.16 16.34
CA GLU A 377 14.04 3.32 17.29
C GLU A 377 14.08 1.85 16.83
N GLN A 378 12.94 1.32 16.37
CA GLN A 378 12.86 -0.06 15.88
C GLN A 378 13.74 -0.28 14.65
N LEU A 379 13.80 0.71 13.74
CA LEU A 379 14.65 0.66 12.54
C LEU A 379 16.12 0.99 12.82
N GLY A 380 16.51 1.25 14.07
CA GLY A 380 17.89 1.62 14.43
C GLY A 380 18.34 2.99 13.92
N LYS A 381 17.39 3.88 13.60
CA LYS A 381 17.61 5.21 13.04
C LYS A 381 17.76 6.27 14.14
N SER A 382 18.82 6.15 14.94
CA SER A 382 18.99 6.94 16.15
C SER A 382 18.95 8.46 15.94
N GLU A 383 19.52 8.99 14.85
CA GLU A 383 19.46 10.43 14.56
C GLU A 383 18.02 10.93 14.43
N TRP A 384 17.18 10.18 13.72
CA TRP A 384 15.80 10.52 13.46
C TRP A 384 14.92 10.35 14.71
N ALA A 385 15.17 9.28 15.48
CA ALA A 385 14.53 9.08 16.78
C ALA A 385 14.78 10.27 17.74
N GLU A 386 16.03 10.75 17.82
CA GLU A 386 16.36 11.90 18.66
C GLU A 386 15.71 13.20 18.18
N LYS A 387 15.67 13.47 16.87
CA LYS A 387 14.91 14.61 16.32
C LYS A 387 13.43 14.56 16.73
N GLY A 388 12.81 13.39 16.66
CA GLY A 388 11.43 13.19 17.11
C GLY A 388 11.24 13.49 18.61
N LYS A 389 12.16 13.01 19.46
CA LYS A 389 12.14 13.26 20.91
C LYS A 389 12.33 14.74 21.24
N GLU A 390 13.25 15.42 20.57
CA GLU A 390 13.47 16.86 20.76
C GLU A 390 12.23 17.68 20.39
N LEU A 391 11.57 17.33 19.29
CA LEU A 391 10.31 17.97 18.88
C LEU A 391 9.19 17.71 19.90
N LEU A 392 9.06 16.48 20.40
CA LEU A 392 8.08 16.11 21.43
C LEU A 392 8.29 16.90 22.73
N LEU A 393 9.55 17.00 23.19
CA LEU A 393 9.89 17.77 24.40
C LEU A 393 9.56 19.24 24.23
N THR A 394 9.98 19.85 23.12
CA THR A 394 9.72 21.26 22.81
C THR A 394 8.22 21.56 22.80
N TRP A 395 7.43 20.70 22.15
CA TRP A 395 5.98 20.85 22.10
C TRP A 395 5.32 20.72 23.48
N ILE A 396 5.75 19.76 24.30
CA ILE A 396 5.23 19.61 25.68
C ILE A 396 5.56 20.86 26.51
N GLU A 397 6.77 21.39 26.41
CA GLU A 397 7.18 22.60 27.13
C GLU A 397 6.32 23.81 26.74
N ASP A 398 6.13 24.06 25.44
CA ASP A 398 5.28 25.15 24.93
C ASP A 398 3.81 25.03 25.39
N GLU A 399 3.27 23.81 25.44
CA GLU A 399 1.93 23.54 25.94
C GLU A 399 1.80 23.78 27.46
N THR A 400 2.85 23.47 28.23
CA THR A 400 2.84 23.73 29.69
C THR A 400 3.00 25.22 30.02
N MET A 401 3.62 26.01 29.14
CA MET A 401 3.77 27.46 29.32
C MET A 401 2.58 28.29 28.83
N SER A 402 1.69 27.71 28.02
CA SER A 402 0.49 28.36 27.48
C SER A 402 -0.78 28.10 28.29
N GLN A 403 -0.70 27.25 29.33
CA GLN A 403 -1.71 27.06 30.39
C GLN A 403 -1.44 27.97 31.58
#